data_AF-A0A944HDS5-F1
#
_entry.id   AF-A0A944HDS5-F1
#
_cell.length_a   1.000
_cell.length_b   1.000
_cell.length_c   1.000
_cell.angle_alpha   90.00
_cell.angle_beta   90.00
_cell.angle_gamma   90.00
#
_symmetry.space_group_name_H-M   'P 1'
#
loop_
_entity.id
_entity.type
_entity.pdbx_description
1 polymer ?
#
loop_
_entity_poly.entity_id
_entity_poly.type
_entity_poly.pdbx_seq_one_letter_code
_entity_poly.pdbx_strand_id
1 'polypeptide(L)'
;MPLNIRVRQRVIRKLEAYEGRVSHFYLDRVGKVTVGVGHLIPDRSAVAGLDMVVAPSGPLASLAEKQDEYDRVAAEPVGYRASHYRAATRLLMPDTEISRLRDRHVRTFYRELQAIYSRHNGYPDDFDNWPAGVQMALFDLIFNLGATRLRHVFVNLDRAIRASDWRRAATESHRPQVSAARNLYVRQLFLSATGVPAACVPAC
;
A
#
# COMPACT_ATOMS: atom_id res chain seq x y z
N MET A 1 -12.61 8.47 13.21
CA MET A 1 -13.63 7.45 12.88
C MET A 1 -12.94 6.26 12.22
N PRO A 2 -13.58 5.09 12.02
CA PRO A 2 -13.01 4.07 11.14
C PRO A 2 -13.15 4.49 9.68
N LEU A 3 -12.17 4.11 8.84
CA LEU A 3 -12.23 4.34 7.39
C LEU A 3 -13.56 3.85 6.81
N ASN A 4 -14.20 4.68 6.00
CA ASN A 4 -15.46 4.35 5.33
C ASN A 4 -15.39 2.96 4.66
N ILE A 5 -16.40 2.12 4.92
CA ILE A 5 -16.38 0.71 4.49
C ILE A 5 -16.29 0.54 2.97
N ARG A 6 -16.92 1.42 2.19
CA ARG A 6 -16.87 1.37 0.72
C ARG A 6 -15.49 1.75 0.20
N VAL A 7 -14.88 2.78 0.78
CA VAL A 7 -13.49 3.18 0.50
C VAL A 7 -12.55 2.03 0.85
N ARG A 8 -12.66 1.48 2.06
CA ARG A 8 -11.84 0.34 2.52
C ARG A 8 -11.90 -0.85 1.56
N GLN A 9 -13.11 -1.28 1.18
CA GLN A 9 -13.30 -2.41 0.26
C GLN A 9 -12.67 -2.14 -1.11
N ARG A 10 -12.81 -0.91 -1.64
CA ARG A 10 -12.22 -0.55 -2.93
C ARG A 10 -10.71 -0.47 -2.88
N VAL A 11 -10.14 0.09 -1.81
CA VAL A 11 -8.69 0.13 -1.54
C VAL A 11 -8.13 -1.29 -1.51
N ILE A 12 -8.70 -2.18 -0.68
CA ILE A 12 -8.24 -3.58 -0.57
C ILE A 12 -8.22 -4.27 -1.93
N ARG A 13 -9.34 -4.23 -2.67
CA ARG A 13 -9.43 -4.88 -3.98
C ARG A 13 -8.40 -4.36 -4.98
N LYS A 14 -8.14 -3.04 -4.96
CA LYS A 14 -7.20 -2.42 -5.91
C LYS A 14 -5.74 -2.64 -5.53
N LEU A 15 -5.42 -2.64 -4.23
CA LEU A 15 -4.09 -3.02 -3.76
C LEU A 15 -3.75 -4.45 -4.19
N GLU A 16 -4.64 -5.41 -3.96
CA GLU A 16 -4.40 -6.80 -4.40
C GLU A 16 -4.28 -6.93 -5.92
N ALA A 17 -5.07 -6.19 -6.68
CA ALA A 17 -4.99 -6.20 -8.14
C ALA A 17 -3.66 -5.62 -8.69
N TYR A 18 -3.05 -4.65 -8.00
CA TYR A 18 -1.81 -4.00 -8.46
C TYR A 18 -0.54 -4.59 -7.86
N GLU A 19 -0.56 -5.00 -6.60
CA GLU A 19 0.59 -5.57 -5.90
C GLU A 19 0.67 -7.10 -6.08
N GLY A 20 -0.48 -7.73 -6.34
CA GLY A 20 -0.62 -9.18 -6.31
C GLY A 20 -0.79 -9.72 -4.89
N ARG A 21 -1.11 -11.01 -4.82
CA ARG A 21 -1.24 -11.77 -3.58
C ARG A 21 -0.30 -12.97 -3.68
N VAL A 22 0.84 -12.90 -3.00
CA VAL A 22 1.92 -13.87 -3.12
C VAL A 22 2.15 -14.57 -1.79
N SER A 23 2.02 -15.90 -1.75
CA SER A 23 2.15 -16.66 -0.51
C SER A 23 3.59 -17.04 -0.15
N HIS A 24 4.56 -16.82 -1.03
CA HIS A 24 5.98 -17.11 -0.77
C HIS A 24 6.82 -15.83 -0.82
N PHE A 25 8.02 -15.87 -0.25
CA PHE A 25 8.96 -14.75 -0.30
C PHE A 25 9.44 -14.49 -1.73
N TYR A 26 9.55 -13.22 -2.10
CA TYR A 26 10.04 -12.78 -3.41
C TYR A 26 10.83 -11.47 -3.29
N LEU A 27 11.69 -11.18 -4.27
CA LEU A 27 12.30 -9.85 -4.37
C LEU A 27 11.39 -8.90 -5.15
N ASP A 28 11.16 -7.72 -4.58
CA ASP A 28 10.51 -6.62 -5.28
C ASP A 28 11.42 -6.01 -6.38
N ARG A 29 10.94 -4.95 -7.04
CA ARG A 29 11.69 -4.29 -8.13
C ARG A 29 12.99 -3.64 -7.69
N VAL A 30 13.18 -3.39 -6.39
CA VAL A 30 14.38 -2.78 -5.82
C VAL A 30 15.23 -3.80 -5.06
N GLY A 31 14.94 -5.09 -5.21
CA GLY A 31 15.73 -6.18 -4.63
C GLY A 31 15.47 -6.43 -3.14
N LYS A 32 14.30 -6.03 -2.63
CA LYS A 32 13.94 -6.25 -1.23
C LYS A 32 12.99 -7.43 -1.06
N VAL A 33 13.24 -8.25 -0.05
CA VAL A 33 12.40 -9.42 0.27
C VAL A 33 11.01 -8.96 0.69
N THR A 34 9.99 -9.54 0.06
CA THR A 34 8.59 -9.14 0.18
C THR A 34 7.70 -10.38 0.20
N VAL A 35 6.51 -10.29 0.80
CA VAL A 35 5.50 -11.36 0.82
C VAL A 35 4.08 -10.80 0.86
N GLY A 36 3.08 -11.64 0.65
CA GLY A 36 1.67 -11.30 0.78
C GLY A 36 1.22 -10.29 -0.27
N VAL A 37 0.61 -9.20 0.19
CA VAL A 37 0.24 -8.06 -0.65
C VAL A 37 1.27 -6.96 -0.42
N GLY A 38 2.42 -7.05 -1.10
CA GLY A 38 3.48 -6.04 -1.04
C GLY A 38 4.05 -5.78 0.36
N HIS A 39 4.03 -6.75 1.27
CA HIS A 39 4.61 -6.58 2.61
C HIS A 39 6.13 -6.73 2.55
N LEU A 40 6.82 -5.59 2.60
CA LEU A 40 8.28 -5.53 2.71
C LEU A 40 8.75 -6.14 4.03
N ILE A 41 9.69 -7.08 3.94
CA ILE A 41 10.42 -7.65 5.06
C ILE A 41 11.78 -6.91 5.10
N PRO A 42 11.98 -5.95 6.01
CA PRO A 42 13.14 -5.05 5.96
C PRO A 42 14.47 -5.76 6.19
N ASP A 43 14.47 -6.83 6.98
CA ASP A 43 15.66 -7.58 7.36
C ASP A 43 15.30 -9.00 7.82
N ARG A 44 16.34 -9.83 7.97
CA ARG A 44 16.25 -11.23 8.41
C ARG A 44 15.52 -11.41 9.74
N SER A 45 15.55 -10.44 10.65
CA SER A 45 14.89 -10.56 11.96
C SER A 45 13.37 -10.39 11.86
N ALA A 46 12.90 -9.61 10.89
CA ALA A 46 11.49 -9.26 10.74
C ALA A 46 10.58 -10.47 10.39
N VAL A 47 11.15 -11.57 9.89
CA VAL A 47 10.39 -12.82 9.62
C VAL A 47 9.83 -13.47 10.89
N ALA A 48 10.34 -13.11 12.07
CA ALA A 48 9.89 -13.68 13.34
C ALA A 48 8.38 -13.50 13.56
N GLY A 49 7.82 -12.36 13.17
CA GLY A 49 6.40 -12.03 13.35
C GLY A 49 5.45 -12.53 12.27
N LEU A 50 5.94 -13.32 11.31
CA LEU A 50 5.18 -13.86 10.19
C LEU A 50 4.81 -15.33 10.43
N ASP A 51 3.54 -15.65 10.24
CA ASP A 51 3.08 -17.03 10.22
C ASP A 51 3.37 -17.63 8.83
N MET A 52 4.26 -18.61 8.79
CA MET A 52 4.63 -19.34 7.59
C MET A 52 4.46 -20.83 7.89
N VAL A 53 3.95 -21.61 6.94
CA VAL A 53 3.80 -23.07 7.06
C VAL A 53 4.71 -23.75 6.06
N VAL A 54 5.21 -24.94 6.42
CA VAL A 54 5.91 -25.80 5.46
C VAL A 54 4.92 -26.24 4.39
N ALA A 55 5.19 -25.97 3.11
CA ALA A 55 4.24 -26.30 2.03
C ALA A 55 3.95 -27.82 1.96
N PRO A 56 2.74 -28.22 1.52
CA PRO A 56 1.59 -27.40 1.16
C PRO A 56 0.63 -27.10 2.34
N SER A 57 0.76 -27.81 3.46
CA SER A 57 -0.13 -27.68 4.64
C SER A 57 0.51 -28.26 5.91
N GLY A 58 1.83 -28.07 6.05
CA GLY A 58 2.62 -28.55 7.19
C GLY A 58 2.49 -27.67 8.44
N PRO A 59 3.28 -27.95 9.48
CA PRO A 59 3.30 -27.15 10.71
C PRO A 59 3.79 -25.72 10.45
N LEU A 60 3.59 -24.84 11.43
CA LEU A 60 4.24 -23.53 11.45
C LEU A 60 5.76 -23.70 11.40
N ALA A 61 6.40 -22.95 10.51
CA ALA A 61 7.84 -22.92 10.36
C ALA A 61 8.49 -22.26 11.58
N SER A 62 9.60 -22.84 12.00
CA SER A 62 10.46 -22.28 13.04
C SER A 62 11.07 -20.95 12.59
N LEU A 63 11.60 -20.18 13.55
CA LEU A 63 12.32 -18.95 13.23
C LEU A 63 13.51 -19.21 12.31
N ALA A 64 14.28 -20.28 12.55
CA ALA A 64 15.43 -20.65 11.74
C ALA A 64 15.03 -20.92 10.28
N GLU A 65 14.00 -21.74 10.04
CA GLU A 65 13.53 -22.03 8.68
C GLU A 65 13.08 -20.77 7.92
N LYS A 66 12.40 -19.85 8.62
CA LYS A 66 11.98 -18.57 8.03
C LYS A 66 13.17 -17.69 7.68
N GLN A 67 14.18 -17.65 8.55
CA GLN A 67 15.39 -16.87 8.31
C GLN A 67 16.24 -17.45 7.19
N ASP A 68 16.40 -18.78 7.13
CA ASP A 68 17.13 -19.45 6.06
C ASP A 68 16.45 -19.23 4.71
N GLU A 69 15.11 -19.22 4.66
CA GLU A 69 14.38 -18.89 3.44
C GLU A 69 14.51 -17.43 3.03
N TYR A 70 14.51 -16.51 4.00
CA TYR A 70 14.80 -15.11 3.74
C TYR A 70 16.19 -14.96 3.09
N ASP A 71 17.21 -15.61 3.66
CA ASP A 71 18.58 -15.52 3.16
C ASP A 71 18.71 -16.11 1.74
N ARG A 72 18.04 -17.24 1.46
CA ARG A 72 17.97 -17.82 0.10
C ARG A 72 17.35 -16.84 -0.90
N VAL A 73 16.18 -16.29 -0.60
CA VAL A 73 15.49 -15.36 -1.52
C VAL A 73 16.26 -14.05 -1.66
N ALA A 74 16.90 -13.55 -0.60
CA ALA A 74 17.74 -12.36 -0.65
C ALA A 74 18.97 -12.52 -1.56
N ALA A 75 19.44 -13.75 -1.78
CA ALA A 75 20.55 -14.06 -2.68
C ALA A 75 20.14 -14.28 -4.15
N GLU A 76 18.84 -14.35 -4.45
CA GLU A 76 18.34 -14.51 -5.81
C GLU A 76 18.57 -13.24 -6.65
N PRO A 77 18.69 -13.35 -7.98
CA PRO A 77 18.78 -12.18 -8.85
C PRO A 77 17.47 -11.39 -8.84
N VAL A 78 17.58 -10.05 -8.80
CA VAL A 78 16.44 -9.13 -8.89
C VAL A 78 15.89 -9.02 -10.32
N GLY A 79 14.64 -8.59 -10.47
CA GLY A 79 14.03 -8.26 -11.76
C GLY A 79 13.05 -9.31 -12.28
N TYR A 80 12.90 -10.42 -11.57
CA TYR A 80 11.92 -11.45 -11.92
C TYR A 80 10.55 -11.21 -11.29
N ARG A 81 9.52 -11.83 -11.88
CA ARG A 81 8.17 -11.87 -11.30
C ARG A 81 8.18 -12.71 -10.02
N ALA A 82 7.26 -12.43 -9.10
CA ALA A 82 7.13 -13.17 -7.85
C ALA A 82 7.09 -14.71 -8.03
N SER A 83 6.44 -15.22 -9.08
CA SER A 83 6.38 -16.66 -9.36
C SER A 83 7.74 -17.32 -9.63
N HIS A 84 8.75 -16.57 -10.08
CA HIS A 84 10.11 -17.09 -10.30
C HIS A 84 10.73 -17.58 -8.99
N TYR A 85 10.64 -16.76 -7.94
CA TYR A 85 11.24 -17.06 -6.64
C TYR A 85 10.59 -18.26 -5.93
N ARG A 86 9.47 -18.79 -6.44
CA ARG A 86 8.83 -19.97 -5.88
C ARG A 86 9.77 -21.18 -5.83
N ALA A 87 10.67 -21.31 -6.81
CA ALA A 87 11.66 -22.40 -6.84
C ALA A 87 12.66 -22.35 -5.67
N ALA A 88 12.91 -21.16 -5.10
CA ALA A 88 13.80 -20.94 -3.96
C ALA A 88 13.10 -21.04 -2.59
N THR A 89 11.77 -21.24 -2.58
CA THR A 89 10.94 -21.22 -1.38
C THR A 89 10.28 -22.57 -1.08
N ARG A 90 10.17 -22.90 0.19
CA ARG A 90 9.50 -24.08 0.74
C ARG A 90 8.39 -23.70 1.72
N LEU A 91 8.39 -22.46 2.22
CA LEU A 91 7.38 -21.98 3.15
C LEU A 91 6.30 -21.20 2.42
N LEU A 92 5.08 -21.27 2.95
CA LEU A 92 3.94 -20.52 2.47
C LEU A 92 3.31 -19.75 3.61
N MET A 93 3.00 -18.48 3.35
CA MET A 93 2.16 -17.66 4.20
C MET A 93 0.70 -18.08 3.99
N PRO A 94 -0.03 -18.48 5.05
CA PRO A 94 -1.45 -18.77 4.95
C PRO A 94 -2.26 -17.56 4.48
N ASP A 95 -3.38 -17.81 3.79
CA ASP A 95 -4.23 -16.74 3.28
C ASP A 95 -4.81 -15.84 4.39
N THR A 96 -5.06 -16.41 5.56
CA THR A 96 -5.47 -15.67 6.76
C THR A 96 -4.40 -14.67 7.19
N GLU A 97 -3.13 -15.08 7.15
CA GLU A 97 -2.00 -14.23 7.51
C GLU A 97 -1.74 -13.12 6.49
N ILE A 98 -1.80 -13.44 5.20
CA ILE A 98 -1.71 -12.42 4.14
C ILE A 98 -2.79 -11.35 4.32
N SER A 99 -4.02 -11.77 4.62
CA SER A 99 -5.14 -10.86 4.84
C SER A 99 -4.95 -10.02 6.11
N ARG A 100 -4.41 -10.61 7.19
CA ARG A 100 -4.09 -9.92 8.44
C ARG A 100 -3.06 -8.83 8.24
N LEU A 101 -1.97 -9.10 7.50
CA LEU A 101 -0.93 -8.13 7.18
C LEU A 101 -1.45 -7.00 6.30
N ARG A 102 -2.19 -7.32 5.24
CA ARG A 102 -2.85 -6.33 4.38
C ARG A 102 -3.75 -5.40 5.19
N ASP A 103 -4.58 -5.97 6.06
CA ASP A 103 -5.51 -5.19 6.89
C ASP A 103 -4.78 -4.34 7.93
N ARG A 104 -3.63 -4.81 8.45
CA ARG A 104 -2.75 -4.02 9.31
C ARG A 104 -2.18 -2.82 8.55
N HIS A 105 -1.65 -3.02 7.33
CA HIS A 105 -1.15 -1.95 6.47
C HIS A 105 -2.21 -0.89 6.19
N VAL A 106 -3.42 -1.31 5.80
CA VAL A 106 -4.53 -0.37 5.58
C VAL A 106 -4.83 0.45 6.83
N ARG A 107 -4.83 -0.15 8.03
CA ARG A 107 -5.03 0.57 9.29
C ARG A 107 -3.89 1.54 9.61
N THR A 108 -2.64 1.15 9.40
CA THR A 108 -1.47 2.02 9.63
C THR A 108 -1.50 3.21 8.69
N PHE A 109 -1.62 2.96 7.38
CA PHE A 109 -1.70 4.03 6.38
C PHE A 109 -2.90 4.94 6.59
N TYR A 110 -4.03 4.41 7.06
CA TYR A 110 -5.18 5.25 7.41
C TYR A 110 -4.83 6.28 8.49
N ARG A 111 -4.18 5.84 9.57
CA ARG A 111 -3.74 6.73 10.66
C ARG A 111 -2.72 7.75 10.18
N GLU A 112 -1.77 7.33 9.35
CA GLU A 112 -0.78 8.23 8.76
C GLU A 112 -1.42 9.28 7.85
N LEU A 113 -2.38 8.88 7.00
CA LEU A 113 -3.12 9.80 6.15
C LEU A 113 -3.93 10.80 6.97
N GLN A 114 -4.62 10.36 8.03
CA GLN A 114 -5.32 11.27 8.95
C GLN A 114 -4.35 12.24 9.64
N ALA A 115 -3.19 11.75 10.07
CA ALA A 115 -2.19 12.58 10.75
C ALA A 115 -1.55 13.60 9.80
N ILE A 116 -1.33 13.25 8.52
CA ILE A 116 -0.77 14.14 7.52
C ILE A 116 -1.83 15.15 7.05
N TYR A 117 -2.98 14.67 6.60
CA TYR A 117 -4.03 15.44 5.91
C TYR A 117 -5.15 15.85 6.86
N SER A 118 -4.87 16.84 7.70
CA SER A 118 -5.81 17.41 8.67
C SER A 118 -5.86 18.93 8.61
N ARG A 119 -6.97 19.53 9.06
CA ARG A 119 -7.09 21.01 9.12
C ARG A 119 -5.98 21.65 9.93
N HIS A 120 -5.59 21.01 11.03
CA HIS A 120 -4.47 21.44 11.87
C HIS A 120 -3.17 21.63 11.09
N ASN A 121 -2.95 20.83 10.04
CA ASN A 121 -1.75 20.90 9.22
C ASN A 121 -1.92 21.82 7.99
N GLY A 122 -2.95 22.67 7.95
CA GLY A 122 -3.19 23.65 6.88
C GLY A 122 -3.80 23.05 5.61
N TYR A 123 -4.63 22.02 5.77
CA TYR A 123 -5.41 21.42 4.69
C TYR A 123 -6.88 21.89 4.75
N PRO A 124 -7.62 21.84 3.62
CA PRO A 124 -8.97 22.40 3.54
C PRO A 124 -9.99 21.72 4.47
N ASP A 125 -9.81 20.42 4.75
CA ASP A 125 -10.62 19.66 5.70
C ASP A 125 -9.82 18.47 6.23
N ASP A 126 -10.38 17.74 7.18
CA ASP A 126 -9.83 16.48 7.69
C ASP A 126 -10.03 15.37 6.64
N PHE A 127 -9.04 14.47 6.52
CA PHE A 127 -8.99 13.42 5.49
C PHE A 127 -10.31 12.65 5.28
N ASP A 128 -11.02 12.34 6.36
CA ASP A 128 -12.27 11.58 6.32
C ASP A 128 -13.43 12.32 5.62
N ASN A 129 -13.36 13.65 5.57
CA ASN A 129 -14.39 14.52 4.98
C ASN A 129 -14.16 14.77 3.49
N TRP A 130 -13.02 14.34 2.94
CA TRP A 130 -12.71 14.53 1.52
C TRP A 130 -13.48 13.58 0.62
N PRO A 131 -13.67 13.93 -0.67
CA PRO A 131 -14.31 13.05 -1.63
C PRO A 131 -13.67 11.65 -1.63
N ALA A 132 -14.49 10.61 -1.70
CA ALA A 132 -14.02 9.22 -1.63
C ALA A 132 -12.94 8.90 -2.69
N GLY A 133 -13.02 9.53 -3.87
CA GLY A 133 -11.99 9.49 -4.91
C GLY A 133 -10.61 9.89 -4.39
N VAL A 134 -10.52 11.04 -3.73
CA VAL A 134 -9.29 11.58 -3.16
C VAL A 134 -8.73 10.65 -2.08
N GLN A 135 -9.60 10.16 -1.16
CA GLN A 135 -9.19 9.21 -0.14
C GLN A 135 -8.56 7.94 -0.76
N MET A 136 -9.22 7.35 -1.76
CA MET A 136 -8.72 6.16 -2.46
C MET A 136 -7.41 6.43 -3.20
N ALA A 137 -7.26 7.61 -3.80
CA ALA A 137 -6.05 8.00 -4.51
C ALA A 137 -4.85 8.08 -3.55
N LEU A 138 -5.05 8.72 -2.40
CA LEU A 138 -4.04 8.86 -1.37
C LEU A 138 -3.66 7.52 -0.72
N PHE A 139 -4.60 6.59 -0.57
CA PHE A 139 -4.28 5.22 -0.15
C PHE A 139 -3.38 4.48 -1.15
N ASP A 140 -3.65 4.58 -2.45
CA ASP A 140 -2.79 3.95 -3.45
C ASP A 140 -1.38 4.61 -3.48
N LEU A 141 -1.33 5.93 -3.31
CA LEU A 141 -0.08 6.69 -3.24
C LEU A 141 0.76 6.33 -2.03
N ILE A 142 0.20 6.38 -0.81
CA ILE A 142 0.93 6.07 0.42
C ILE A 142 1.38 4.61 0.47
N PHE A 143 0.59 3.68 -0.08
CA PHE A 143 1.00 2.28 -0.15
C PHE A 143 2.23 2.11 -1.06
N ASN A 144 2.23 2.76 -2.23
CA ASN A 144 3.35 2.65 -3.16
C ASN A 144 4.61 3.42 -2.73
N LEU A 145 4.44 4.56 -2.05
CA LEU A 145 5.52 5.51 -1.78
C LEU A 145 6.00 5.50 -0.32
N GLY A 146 5.13 5.09 0.61
CA GLY A 146 5.25 5.40 2.03
C GLY A 146 4.95 6.87 2.34
N ALA A 147 4.61 7.15 3.61
CA ALA A 147 4.28 8.49 4.11
C ALA A 147 5.38 9.53 3.82
N THR A 148 6.65 9.16 4.05
CA THR A 148 7.79 10.06 3.91
C THR A 148 7.93 10.57 2.47
N ARG A 149 7.92 9.67 1.47
CA ARG A 149 8.07 10.11 0.07
C ARG A 149 6.84 10.84 -0.42
N LEU A 150 5.63 10.41 -0.03
CA LEU A 150 4.39 11.11 -0.36
C LEU A 150 4.45 12.58 0.10
N ARG A 151 4.95 12.84 1.31
CA ARG A 151 5.04 14.20 1.86
C ARG A 151 6.20 15.01 1.30
N HIS A 152 7.38 14.41 1.15
CA HIS A 152 8.61 15.18 0.90
C HIS A 152 9.06 15.18 -0.57
N VAL A 153 8.61 14.22 -1.38
CA VAL A 153 8.97 14.14 -2.80
C VAL A 153 7.87 14.73 -3.69
N PHE A 154 6.60 14.49 -3.34
CA PHE A 154 5.46 14.93 -4.14
C PHE A 154 4.96 16.33 -3.71
N VAL A 155 5.87 17.30 -3.65
CA VAL A 155 5.59 18.65 -3.13
C VAL A 155 4.53 19.42 -3.93
N ASN A 156 4.48 19.22 -5.25
CA ASN A 156 3.47 19.87 -6.10
C ASN A 156 2.09 19.24 -5.94
N LEU A 157 2.03 17.92 -5.71
CA LEU A 157 0.80 17.23 -5.36
C LEU A 157 0.28 17.74 -4.01
N ASP A 158 1.15 17.88 -3.01
CA ASP A 158 0.79 18.41 -1.70
C ASP A 158 0.19 19.82 -1.81
N ARG A 159 0.84 20.70 -2.57
CA ARG A 159 0.35 22.06 -2.85
C ARG A 159 -1.03 22.03 -3.53
N ALA A 160 -1.24 21.16 -4.50
CA ALA A 160 -2.52 21.01 -5.17
C ALA A 160 -3.62 20.53 -4.21
N ILE A 161 -3.31 19.57 -3.35
CA ILE A 161 -4.25 19.05 -2.33
C ILE A 161 -4.64 20.16 -1.34
N ARG A 162 -3.69 20.99 -0.88
CA ARG A 162 -3.98 22.13 0.00
C ARG A 162 -4.92 23.15 -0.64
N ALA A 163 -4.79 23.34 -1.95
CA ALA A 163 -5.66 24.23 -2.73
C ALA A 163 -6.98 23.57 -3.15
N SER A 164 -7.25 22.31 -2.79
CA SER A 164 -8.34 21.49 -3.36
C SER A 164 -8.33 21.43 -4.90
N ASP A 165 -7.18 21.66 -5.54
CA ASP A 165 -7.04 21.59 -6.99
C ASP A 165 -6.85 20.14 -7.42
N TRP A 166 -7.97 19.41 -7.46
CA TRP A 166 -7.97 17.99 -7.79
C TRP A 166 -7.53 17.72 -9.24
N ARG A 167 -7.67 18.69 -10.15
CA ARG A 167 -7.19 18.55 -11.53
C ARG A 167 -5.67 18.61 -11.59
N ARG A 168 -5.05 19.52 -10.83
CA ARG A 168 -3.59 19.56 -10.67
C ARG A 168 -3.10 18.34 -9.90
N ALA A 169 -3.76 17.93 -8.82
CA ALA A 169 -3.41 16.73 -8.06
C ALA A 169 -3.42 15.48 -8.95
N ALA A 170 -4.40 15.35 -9.85
CA ALA A 170 -4.45 14.28 -10.83
C ALA A 170 -3.19 14.24 -11.72
N THR A 171 -2.68 15.39 -12.12
CA THR A 171 -1.46 15.53 -12.94
C THR A 171 -0.19 15.22 -12.15
N GLU A 172 -0.07 15.75 -10.93
CA GLU A 172 1.12 15.62 -10.07
C GLU A 172 1.22 14.24 -9.39
N SER A 173 0.18 13.41 -9.44
CA SER A 173 0.16 12.07 -8.84
C SER A 173 0.94 10.99 -9.61
N HIS A 174 1.49 11.33 -10.77
CA HIS A 174 2.17 10.37 -11.65
C HIS A 174 3.43 9.77 -11.01
N ARG A 175 3.56 8.45 -11.09
CA ARG A 175 4.72 7.70 -10.56
C ARG A 175 5.39 6.91 -11.69
N PRO A 176 6.66 7.16 -12.05
CA PRO A 176 7.31 6.46 -13.17
C PRO A 176 7.50 4.96 -12.92
N GLN A 177 7.59 4.53 -11.67
CA GLN A 177 7.86 3.14 -11.30
C GLN A 177 6.64 2.22 -11.34
N VAL A 178 5.42 2.74 -11.57
CA VAL A 178 4.19 1.93 -11.64
C VAL A 178 3.64 1.86 -13.07
N SER A 179 2.72 0.92 -13.33
CA SER A 179 2.14 0.78 -14.67
C SER A 179 1.31 2.00 -15.07
N ALA A 180 1.25 2.28 -16.38
CA ALA A 180 0.40 3.35 -16.94
C ALA A 180 -1.06 3.18 -16.51
N ALA A 181 -1.57 1.95 -16.45
CA ALA A 181 -2.94 1.65 -15.99
C ALA A 181 -3.17 2.03 -14.51
N ARG A 182 -2.19 1.83 -13.63
CA ARG A 182 -2.28 2.24 -12.21
C ARG A 182 -2.23 3.77 -12.07
N ASN A 183 -1.36 4.44 -12.83
CA ASN A 183 -1.33 5.90 -12.88
C ASN A 183 -2.65 6.48 -13.42
N LEU A 184 -3.21 5.91 -14.49
CA LEU A 184 -4.49 6.34 -15.03
C LEU A 184 -5.63 6.18 -14.01
N TYR A 185 -5.66 5.07 -13.27
CA TYR A 185 -6.63 4.85 -12.21
C TYR A 185 -6.57 5.92 -11.12
N VAL A 186 -5.39 6.21 -10.58
CA VAL A 186 -5.23 7.25 -9.54
C VAL A 186 -5.58 8.64 -10.08
N ARG A 187 -5.18 8.94 -11.31
CA ARG A 187 -5.55 10.18 -11.99
C ARG A 187 -7.06 10.33 -12.11
N GLN A 188 -7.79 9.28 -12.51
CA GLN A 188 -9.25 9.30 -12.61
C GLN A 188 -9.93 9.49 -11.25
N LEU A 189 -9.36 8.95 -10.17
CA LEU A 189 -9.89 9.15 -8.82
C LEU A 189 -9.85 10.63 -8.40
N PHE A 190 -8.73 11.31 -8.61
CA PHE A 190 -8.66 12.76 -8.37
C PHE A 190 -9.62 13.54 -9.27
N LEU A 191 -9.69 13.20 -10.57
CA LEU A 191 -10.63 13.87 -11.48
C LEU A 191 -12.10 13.65 -11.10
N SER A 192 -12.46 12.52 -10.50
CA SER A 192 -13.83 12.28 -10.04
C SER A 192 -14.28 13.24 -8.92
N ALA A 193 -13.33 13.95 -8.28
CA ALA A 193 -13.61 14.95 -7.26
C ALA A 193 -13.70 16.38 -7.80
N THR A 194 -13.39 16.63 -9.08
CA THR A 194 -13.47 17.99 -9.64
C THR A 194 -14.92 18.45 -9.72
N GLY A 195 -15.23 19.62 -9.16
CA GLY A 195 -16.58 20.16 -9.12
C GLY A 195 -17.48 19.55 -8.03
N VAL A 196 -16.96 18.63 -7.20
CA VAL A 196 -17.63 18.19 -5.98
C VAL A 196 -17.29 19.21 -4.89
N PRO A 197 -18.26 20.02 -4.38
CA PRO A 197 -17.98 20.88 -3.24
C PRO A 197 -17.52 20.02 -2.06
N ALA A 198 -16.57 20.53 -1.26
CA ALA A 198 -16.26 19.93 0.03
C ALA A 198 -17.60 19.77 0.79
N ALA A 199 -17.87 18.58 1.32
CA ALA A 199 -19.15 18.32 1.95
C ALA A 199 -19.38 19.36 3.04
N CYS A 200 -20.42 20.19 2.88
CA CYS A 200 -20.91 21.01 3.97
C CYS A 200 -21.35 20.04 5.06
N VAL A 201 -20.54 19.89 6.11
CA VAL A 201 -20.97 19.21 7.33
C VAL A 201 -22.03 20.12 7.95
N PRO A 202 -23.29 19.70 8.11
CA PRO A 202 -24.22 20.47 8.93
C PRO A 202 -23.66 20.42 10.34
N ALA A 203 -23.37 21.60 10.90
CA ALA A 203 -23.13 21.71 12.33
C ALA A 203 -24.37 21.16 13.06
N CYS A 204 -24.17 20.11 13.86
CA CYS A 204 -25.06 19.75 14.95
C CYS A 204 -24.40 20.21 16.24
#